data_AF-A0A9P1CU56-F1
#
_entry.id   AF-A0A9P1CU56-F1
#
_cell.length_a   1.000
_cell.length_b   1.000
_cell.length_c   1.000
_cell.angle_alpha   90.00
_cell.angle_beta   90.00
_cell.angle_gamma   90.00
#
_symmetry.space_group_name_H-M   'P 1'
#
loop_
_entity.id
_entity.type
_entity.pdbx_description
1 polymer ?
#
loop_
_entity_poly.entity_id
_entity_poly.type
_entity_poly.pdbx_seq_one_letter_code
_entity_poly.pdbx_strand_id
1 'polypeptide(L)'
;SHFPSHGWQPAQLQLRLSSRLNVRCPYAGCTWTGHEGDLASHQLQCEEVRRIRRAVELRRNAARRDLWHLQVALSWCSEQSRSDLDMSIEHPCGKTVSYSHSQCLQCGAELDIDSTGAAGELALENITWPEAPPEGTYTVYVELFRGPKVSFHLLVQSNSGDNVRLFSHSSSFFDAGPRQVAATFQVTSSGIVFNPGACGLFRRAAYVSMLTRRLNSDVKVCRVSWVVAVVAVVAVVAVVAVVAVVAVVAVVAVVAVDIWDRKKRLEMILITSQFSSIQMLT
;
A
#
# COMPACT_ATOMS: atom_id res chain seq x y z
N SER A 1 -33.25 25.74 14.14
CA SER A 1 -33.27 24.97 15.39
C SER A 1 -34.09 23.71 15.20
N HIS A 2 -33.47 22.57 14.86
CA HIS A 2 -33.94 21.20 15.12
C HIS A 2 -33.06 20.23 14.31
N PHE A 3 -32.23 19.45 15.01
CA PHE A 3 -31.66 18.19 14.51
C PHE A 3 -32.38 17.06 15.25
N PRO A 4 -32.91 16.03 14.56
CA PRO A 4 -33.50 14.89 15.24
C PRO A 4 -32.42 13.93 15.76
N SER A 5 -32.64 13.53 17.00
CA SER A 5 -31.85 12.63 17.83
C SER A 5 -32.31 11.19 17.68
N HIS A 6 -31.53 10.35 17.01
CA HIS A 6 -31.49 8.89 17.18
C HIS A 6 -30.07 8.46 16.78
N GLY A 7 -29.27 7.68 17.49
CA GLY A 7 -29.43 6.85 18.66
C GLY A 7 -28.21 5.92 18.63
N TRP A 8 -27.03 6.41 19.02
CA TRP A 8 -25.82 5.59 19.11
C TRP A 8 -25.87 4.80 20.41
N GLN A 9 -26.02 3.48 20.32
CA GLN A 9 -26.06 2.58 21.47
C GLN A 9 -24.71 2.55 22.22
N PRO A 10 -24.71 2.55 23.57
CA PRO A 10 -23.51 2.62 24.39
C PRO A 10 -22.99 1.20 24.71
N ALA A 11 -22.30 0.57 23.76
CA ALA A 11 -21.51 -0.65 24.04
C ALA A 11 -19.98 -0.39 24.07
N GLN A 12 -19.52 0.77 23.57
CA GLN A 12 -18.08 1.12 23.54
C GLN A 12 -17.60 2.00 24.70
N LEU A 13 -18.46 2.34 25.66
CA LEU A 13 -18.06 3.16 26.81
C LEU A 13 -17.46 2.34 27.96
N GLN A 14 -17.67 1.02 28.01
CA GLN A 14 -17.23 0.17 29.13
C GLN A 14 -15.79 -0.35 29.03
N LEU A 15 -15.10 -0.22 27.89
CA LEU A 15 -13.69 -0.61 27.74
C LEU A 15 -12.69 0.48 28.16
N ARG A 16 -13.14 1.59 28.75
CA ARG A 16 -12.29 2.74 29.12
C ARG A 16 -11.73 2.73 30.54
N LEU A 17 -12.03 1.71 31.34
CA LEU A 17 -11.62 1.68 32.75
C LEU A 17 -10.33 0.90 33.04
N SER A 18 -9.69 0.31 32.01
CA SER A 18 -8.44 -0.44 32.18
C SER A 18 -7.30 -0.02 31.23
N SER A 19 -7.49 1.03 30.43
CA SER A 19 -6.49 1.43 29.43
C SER A 19 -5.36 2.25 30.04
N ARG A 20 -4.12 1.92 29.65
CA ARG A 20 -2.95 2.67 30.11
C ARG A 20 -2.91 4.04 29.45
N LEU A 21 -2.68 5.07 30.26
CA LEU A 21 -2.29 6.39 29.80
C LEU A 21 -0.77 6.42 29.57
N ASN A 22 -0.32 7.31 28.68
CA ASN A 22 1.10 7.56 28.39
C ASN A 22 1.86 6.36 27.79
N VAL A 23 1.18 5.54 26.98
CA VAL A 23 1.86 4.53 26.17
C VAL A 23 2.68 5.22 25.09
N ARG A 24 3.90 4.71 24.86
CA ARG A 24 4.84 5.25 23.88
C ARG A 24 4.75 4.49 22.55
N CYS A 25 5.02 5.19 21.45
CA CYS A 25 5.21 4.54 20.17
C CYS A 25 6.50 3.67 20.19
N PRO A 26 6.48 2.42 19.68
CA PRO A 26 7.67 1.57 19.66
C PRO A 26 8.67 1.92 18.55
N TYR A 27 8.29 2.77 17.60
CA TYR A 27 9.17 3.14 16.48
C TYR A 27 10.30 4.07 16.96
N ALA A 28 11.55 3.65 16.70
CA ALA A 28 12.73 4.45 17.03
C ALA A 28 12.63 5.87 16.43
N GLY A 29 12.93 6.89 17.26
CA GLY A 29 12.86 8.31 16.90
C GLY A 29 11.46 8.93 16.99
N CYS A 30 10.41 8.18 17.29
CA CYS A 30 9.08 8.73 17.55
C CYS A 30 8.95 9.11 19.03
N THR A 31 8.61 10.37 19.30
CA THR A 31 8.40 10.90 20.66
C THR A 31 6.94 10.87 21.11
N TRP A 32 6.03 10.31 20.29
CA TRP A 32 4.62 10.27 20.61
C TRP A 32 4.36 9.46 21.89
N THR A 33 3.54 10.06 22.75
CA THR A 33 2.96 9.43 23.92
C THR A 33 1.47 9.73 23.95
N GLY A 34 0.66 8.76 24.37
CA GLY A 34 -0.78 8.96 24.35
C GLY A 34 -1.56 7.82 25.00
N HIS A 35 -2.85 7.80 24.72
CA HIS A 35 -3.73 6.76 25.21
C HIS A 35 -3.51 5.46 24.42
N GLU A 36 -3.49 4.32 25.10
CA GLU A 36 -3.28 3.00 24.49
C GLU A 36 -4.24 2.71 23.32
N GLY A 37 -5.51 3.09 23.46
CA GLY A 37 -6.52 2.96 22.40
C GLY A 37 -6.26 3.78 21.13
N ASP A 38 -5.35 4.76 21.18
CA ASP A 38 -4.95 5.56 20.00
C ASP A 38 -3.60 5.07 19.42
N LEU A 39 -2.88 4.16 20.10
CA LEU A 39 -1.55 3.67 19.70
C LEU A 39 -1.57 3.04 18.31
N ALA A 40 -2.54 2.17 18.00
CA ALA A 40 -2.61 1.50 16.71
C ALA A 40 -2.79 2.51 15.56
N SER A 41 -3.65 3.51 15.75
CA SER A 41 -3.83 4.59 14.77
C SER A 41 -2.56 5.42 14.61
N HIS A 42 -1.88 5.72 15.73
CA HIS A 42 -0.62 6.45 15.68
C HIS A 42 0.48 5.65 14.97
N GLN A 43 0.62 4.35 15.24
CA GLN A 43 1.63 3.49 14.61
C GLN A 43 1.49 3.50 13.09
N LEU A 44 0.27 3.40 12.58
CA LEU A 44 -0.02 3.49 11.15
C LEU A 44 0.42 4.83 10.54
N GLN A 45 0.16 5.94 11.23
CA GLN A 45 0.63 7.27 10.79
C GLN A 45 2.15 7.40 10.88
N CYS A 46 2.76 6.88 11.94
CA CYS A 46 4.19 6.92 12.17
C CYS A 46 4.95 6.11 11.10
N GLU A 47 4.44 4.93 10.76
CA GLU A 47 4.96 4.12 9.66
C GLU A 47 4.92 4.86 8.33
N GLU A 48 3.80 5.55 8.05
CA GLU A 48 3.65 6.34 6.82
C GLU A 48 4.59 7.55 6.76
N VAL A 49 4.74 8.28 7.87
CA VAL A 49 5.74 9.37 7.98
C VAL A 49 7.14 8.84 7.71
N ARG A 50 7.51 7.69 8.29
CA ARG A 50 8.83 7.07 8.07
C ARG A 50 9.01 6.63 6.61
N ARG A 51 7.96 6.08 6.00
CA ARG A 51 7.97 5.67 4.58
C ARG A 51 8.26 6.86 3.66
N ILE A 52 7.55 7.97 3.86
CA ILE A 52 7.73 9.21 3.08
C ILE A 52 9.14 9.79 3.31
N ARG A 53 9.57 9.93 4.56
CA ARG A 53 10.91 10.45 4.90
C ARG A 53 12.02 9.65 4.21
N ARG A 54 11.96 8.33 4.31
CA ARG A 54 12.95 7.45 3.67
C ARG A 54 12.95 7.62 2.16
N ALA A 55 11.76 7.73 1.55
CA ALA A 55 11.65 7.88 0.11
C ALA A 55 12.19 9.25 -0.37
N VAL A 56 11.96 10.33 0.39
CA VAL A 56 12.58 11.63 0.16
C VAL A 56 14.10 11.52 0.28
N GLU A 57 14.62 10.97 1.38
CA GLU A 57 16.07 10.83 1.63
C GLU A 57 16.81 10.03 0.54
N LEU A 58 16.16 9.01 -0.02
CA LEU A 58 16.70 8.21 -1.11
C LEU A 58 16.74 8.96 -2.46
N ARG A 59 15.85 9.93 -2.68
CA ARG A 59 15.73 10.69 -3.94
C ARG A 59 16.45 12.03 -3.91
N ARG A 60 16.64 12.63 -2.74
CA ARG A 60 17.38 13.89 -2.62
C ARG A 60 18.84 13.69 -3.04
N ASN A 61 19.42 14.74 -3.61
CA ASN A 61 20.85 14.81 -3.84
C ASN A 61 21.60 14.63 -2.50
N ALA A 62 22.63 13.77 -2.49
CA ALA A 62 23.43 13.47 -1.31
C ALA A 62 23.99 14.73 -0.62
N ALA A 63 24.38 15.75 -1.40
CA ALA A 63 24.90 17.01 -0.88
C ALA A 63 23.85 17.89 -0.17
N ARG A 64 22.57 17.54 -0.28
CA ARG A 64 21.42 18.34 0.20
C ARG A 64 20.56 17.62 1.23
N ARG A 65 20.94 16.42 1.67
CA ARG A 65 20.11 15.59 2.56
C ARG A 65 19.75 16.30 3.87
N ASP A 66 20.68 17.05 4.44
CA ASP A 66 20.54 17.63 5.79
C ASP A 66 20.32 19.16 5.79
N LEU A 67 20.33 19.79 4.62
CA LEU A 67 20.18 21.24 4.46
C LEU A 67 18.72 21.60 4.20
N TRP A 68 17.93 21.63 5.27
CA TRP A 68 16.57 22.16 5.25
C TRP A 68 16.12 22.59 6.65
N HIS A 69 15.21 23.55 6.74
CA HIS A 69 14.53 23.96 7.97
C HIS A 69 13.03 23.66 7.92
N LEU A 70 12.44 23.72 6.73
CA LEU A 70 11.07 23.31 6.41
C LEU A 70 11.07 22.38 5.20
N GLN A 71 10.29 21.31 5.29
CA GLN A 71 10.03 20.39 4.19
C GLN A 71 8.54 20.14 4.07
N VAL A 72 8.06 20.16 2.83
CA VAL A 72 6.71 19.75 2.45
C VAL A 72 6.85 18.70 1.36
N ALA A 73 6.45 17.46 1.66
CA ALA A 73 6.51 16.34 0.74
C ALA A 73 5.10 15.88 0.38
N LEU A 74 4.82 15.78 -0.92
CA LEU A 74 3.63 15.13 -1.47
C LEU A 74 4.00 13.71 -1.88
N SER A 75 3.17 12.72 -1.55
CA SER A 75 3.39 11.34 -1.97
C SER A 75 2.10 10.64 -2.36
N TRP A 76 2.15 9.84 -3.42
CA TRP A 76 1.02 9.07 -3.93
C TRP A 76 1.50 7.81 -4.66
N CYS A 77 0.61 6.86 -4.85
CA CYS A 77 0.88 5.68 -5.68
C CYS A 77 -0.20 5.56 -6.74
N SER A 78 0.21 5.60 -8.01
CA SER A 78 -0.67 5.32 -9.13
C SER A 78 -0.94 3.81 -9.20
N GLU A 79 -2.20 3.38 -9.27
CA GLU A 79 -2.51 1.95 -9.35
C GLU A 79 -2.24 1.40 -10.76
N GLN A 80 -3.17 1.61 -11.70
CA GLN A 80 -3.15 0.98 -13.03
C GLN A 80 -2.59 1.89 -14.12
N SER A 81 -2.75 3.21 -13.96
CA SER A 81 -2.32 4.21 -14.93
C SER A 81 -1.70 5.40 -14.22
N ARG A 82 -0.80 6.10 -14.92
CA ARG A 82 -0.15 7.31 -14.42
C ARG A 82 -1.18 8.34 -13.94
N SER A 83 -1.01 8.80 -12.71
CA SER A 83 -1.71 9.94 -12.11
C SER A 83 -0.67 11.00 -11.78
N ASP A 84 -0.72 12.12 -12.49
CA ASP A 84 0.23 13.22 -12.40
C ASP A 84 -0.33 14.24 -11.41
N LEU A 85 0.31 14.34 -10.24
CA LEU A 85 -0.07 15.30 -9.21
C LEU A 85 1.02 16.35 -9.08
N ASP A 86 0.63 17.61 -9.13
CA ASP A 86 1.54 18.74 -8.96
C ASP A 86 1.27 19.42 -7.61
N MET A 87 2.33 19.73 -6.88
CA MET A 87 2.31 20.52 -5.66
C MET A 87 2.70 21.96 -5.96
N SER A 88 1.95 22.90 -5.38
CA SER A 88 2.36 24.30 -5.33
C SER A 88 2.16 24.88 -3.94
N ILE A 89 3.08 25.75 -3.53
CA ILE A 89 3.05 26.36 -2.20
C ILE A 89 3.12 27.87 -2.35
N GLU A 90 2.04 28.54 -1.95
CA GLU A 90 2.05 29.97 -1.66
C GLU A 90 2.68 30.18 -0.28
N HIS A 91 3.68 31.05 -0.22
CA HIS A 91 4.46 31.30 0.99
C HIS A 91 4.57 32.81 1.29
N PRO A 92 4.97 33.21 2.52
CA PRO A 92 4.88 34.59 3.00
C PRO A 92 5.60 35.66 2.17
N CYS A 93 6.48 35.27 1.25
CA CYS A 93 7.12 36.19 0.30
C CYS A 93 6.16 36.74 -0.76
N GLY A 94 4.92 36.24 -0.84
CA GLY A 94 3.97 36.58 -1.90
C GLY A 94 4.25 35.87 -3.23
N LYS A 95 5.10 34.83 -3.22
CA LYS A 95 5.43 34.01 -4.40
C LYS A 95 4.89 32.58 -4.21
N THR A 96 4.88 31.84 -5.31
CA THR A 96 4.51 30.42 -5.33
C THR A 96 5.69 29.60 -5.83
N VAL A 97 6.05 28.55 -5.11
CA VAL A 97 6.94 27.50 -5.62
C VAL A 97 6.09 26.36 -6.18
N SER A 98 6.44 25.89 -7.38
CA SER A 98 5.72 24.86 -8.15
C SER A 98 6.63 24.28 -9.23
N TYR A 99 6.17 23.30 -10.00
CA TYR A 99 6.91 22.79 -11.17
C TYR A 99 7.40 23.90 -12.12
N SER A 100 6.54 24.87 -12.48
CA SER A 100 6.90 25.97 -13.39
C SER A 100 7.74 27.07 -12.74
N HIS A 101 7.76 27.14 -11.41
CA HIS A 101 8.53 28.10 -10.62
C HIS A 101 9.23 27.33 -9.51
N SER A 102 10.20 26.49 -9.88
CA SER A 102 10.80 25.51 -8.99
C SER A 102 11.66 26.12 -7.89
N GLN A 103 12.00 27.41 -7.96
CA GLN A 103 12.83 28.11 -6.98
C GLN A 103 12.31 29.51 -6.68
N CYS A 104 12.41 29.92 -5.42
CA CYS A 104 12.18 31.30 -4.99
C CYS A 104 13.48 31.90 -4.42
N LEU A 105 14.16 32.73 -5.23
CA LEU A 105 15.41 33.40 -4.86
C LEU A 105 15.36 34.27 -3.60
N GLN A 106 14.17 34.73 -3.18
CA GLN A 106 14.00 35.59 -2.01
C GLN A 106 14.06 34.84 -0.67
N CYS A 107 13.72 33.55 -0.66
CA CYS A 107 13.66 32.77 0.59
C CYS A 107 14.26 31.38 0.47
N GLY A 108 14.91 31.08 -0.65
CA GLY A 108 15.56 29.79 -0.90
C GLY A 108 14.63 28.61 -1.11
N ALA A 109 13.30 28.80 -1.10
CA ALA A 109 12.34 27.72 -1.34
C ALA A 109 12.62 27.03 -2.68
N GLU A 110 12.62 25.69 -2.70
CA GLU A 110 12.94 24.92 -3.89
C GLU A 110 12.16 23.61 -3.96
N LEU A 111 11.60 23.31 -5.14
CA LEU A 111 11.12 21.98 -5.54
C LEU A 111 12.33 21.13 -5.93
N ASP A 112 12.77 20.25 -5.03
CA ASP A 112 13.99 19.46 -5.20
C ASP A 112 13.75 18.00 -5.62
N ILE A 113 12.50 17.52 -5.51
CA ILE A 113 12.05 16.26 -6.10
C ILE A 113 10.74 16.56 -6.84
N ASP A 114 10.67 16.08 -8.07
CA ASP A 114 9.50 16.13 -8.95
C ASP A 114 9.27 14.73 -9.53
N SER A 115 8.03 14.22 -9.46
CA SER A 115 7.66 12.90 -9.97
C SER A 115 6.33 12.97 -10.68
N THR A 116 6.25 12.34 -11.85
CA THR A 116 5.03 12.37 -12.63
C THR A 116 4.04 11.22 -12.40
N GLY A 117 4.28 10.37 -11.39
CA GLY A 117 3.28 9.37 -10.98
C GLY A 117 3.27 8.05 -11.75
N ALA A 118 4.41 7.45 -12.10
CA ALA A 118 4.45 6.15 -12.80
C ALA A 118 3.59 5.07 -12.11
N ALA A 119 2.94 4.22 -12.91
CA ALA A 119 2.03 3.18 -12.40
C ALA A 119 2.80 2.13 -11.59
N GLY A 120 2.25 1.73 -10.44
CA GLY A 120 2.85 0.75 -9.54
C GLY A 120 3.98 1.28 -8.66
N GLU A 121 4.38 2.55 -8.82
CA GLU A 121 5.47 3.16 -8.07
C GLU A 121 4.98 4.22 -7.08
N LEU A 122 5.74 4.41 -6.01
CA LEU A 122 5.57 5.56 -5.12
C LEU A 122 6.10 6.80 -5.85
N ALA A 123 5.24 7.76 -6.13
CA ALA A 123 5.62 9.07 -6.64
C ALA A 123 5.71 10.08 -5.51
N LEU A 124 6.63 11.03 -5.67
CA LEU A 124 6.94 12.05 -4.67
C LEU A 124 7.22 13.39 -5.35
N GLU A 125 6.67 14.45 -4.79
CA GLU A 125 7.22 15.78 -4.93
C GLU A 125 7.69 16.29 -3.57
N ASN A 126 8.68 17.17 -3.57
CA ASN A 126 9.24 17.70 -2.35
C ASN A 126 9.67 19.15 -2.54
N ILE A 127 9.16 20.04 -1.69
CA ILE A 127 9.60 21.44 -1.61
C ILE A 127 10.29 21.64 -0.27
N THR A 128 11.47 22.26 -0.29
CA THR A 128 12.28 22.53 0.89
C THR A 128 12.72 23.98 0.98
N TRP A 129 12.95 24.42 2.21
CA TRP A 129 13.66 25.66 2.52
C TRP A 129 15.01 25.28 3.12
N PRO A 130 16.14 25.51 2.42
CA PRO A 130 17.48 25.18 2.91
C PRO A 130 17.91 26.09 4.07
N GLU A 131 17.35 27.29 4.14
CA GLU A 131 17.55 28.28 5.20
C GLU A 131 16.26 28.44 6.03
N ALA A 132 16.30 29.29 7.05
CA ALA A 132 15.14 29.59 7.88
C ALA A 132 13.96 30.10 7.00
N PRO A 133 12.82 29.38 6.95
CA PRO A 133 11.66 29.81 6.18
C PRO A 133 11.10 31.12 6.74
N PRO A 134 10.59 32.03 5.91
CA PRO A 134 9.97 33.26 6.39
C PRO A 134 8.74 32.96 7.25
N GLU A 135 8.58 33.71 8.34
CA GLU A 135 7.40 33.58 9.19
C GLU A 135 6.13 34.01 8.45
N GLY A 136 5.01 33.36 8.78
CA GLY A 136 3.71 33.67 8.21
C GLY A 136 2.97 32.44 7.72
N THR A 137 1.94 32.67 6.89
CA THR A 137 1.03 31.63 6.42
C THR A 137 1.53 30.99 5.14
N TYR A 138 1.45 29.66 5.10
CA TYR A 138 1.75 28.83 3.95
C TYR A 138 0.48 28.11 3.52
N THR A 139 0.19 28.13 2.23
CA THR A 139 -0.94 27.42 1.64
C THR A 139 -0.43 26.43 0.61
N VAL A 140 -0.67 25.15 0.86
CA VAL A 140 -0.26 24.06 -0.03
C VAL A 140 -1.46 23.66 -0.88
N TYR A 141 -1.28 23.76 -2.19
CA TYR A 141 -2.22 23.26 -3.18
C TYR A 141 -1.70 21.96 -3.76
N VAL A 142 -2.63 21.05 -4.05
CA VAL A 142 -2.36 19.85 -4.83
C VAL A 142 -3.30 19.88 -6.03
N GLU A 143 -2.72 19.67 -7.20
CA GLU A 143 -3.41 19.66 -8.48
C GLU A 143 -3.33 18.27 -9.13
N LEU A 144 -4.45 17.76 -9.62
CA LEU A 144 -4.47 16.62 -10.54
C LEU A 144 -4.27 17.14 -11.96
N PHE A 145 -3.02 17.20 -12.41
CA PHE A 145 -2.66 17.69 -13.74
C PHE A 145 -3.13 16.74 -14.84
N ARG A 146 -2.96 15.43 -14.63
CA ARG A 146 -3.36 14.40 -15.60
C ARG A 146 -3.65 13.05 -14.94
N GLY A 147 -4.54 12.26 -15.55
CA GLY A 147 -4.77 10.87 -15.17
C GLY A 147 -5.92 10.70 -14.18
N PRO A 148 -6.09 9.51 -13.59
CA PRO A 148 -7.19 9.24 -12.68
C PRO A 148 -6.96 9.89 -11.30
N LYS A 149 -8.06 10.14 -10.58
CA LYS A 149 -8.01 10.62 -9.20
C LYS A 149 -7.36 9.56 -8.31
N VAL A 150 -6.37 9.97 -7.52
CA VAL A 150 -5.63 9.10 -6.61
C VAL A 150 -5.64 9.67 -5.19
N SER A 151 -5.54 8.80 -4.19
CA SER A 151 -5.32 9.25 -2.82
C SER A 151 -3.85 9.62 -2.62
N PHE A 152 -3.59 10.60 -1.76
CA PHE A 152 -2.24 11.07 -1.51
C PHE A 152 -2.04 11.45 -0.04
N HIS A 153 -0.77 11.60 0.32
CA HIS A 153 -0.33 12.08 1.61
C HIS A 153 0.53 13.32 1.45
N LEU A 154 0.32 14.31 2.30
CA LEU A 154 1.15 15.49 2.41
C LEU A 154 1.83 15.49 3.79
N LEU A 155 3.15 15.53 3.81
CA LEU A 155 3.95 15.59 5.03
C LEU A 155 4.57 16.98 5.14
N VAL A 156 4.21 17.72 6.18
CA VAL A 156 4.83 19.00 6.54
C VAL A 156 5.69 18.80 7.77
N GLN A 157 6.96 19.19 7.72
CA GLN A 157 7.85 19.00 8.85
C GLN A 157 8.97 20.04 8.99
N SER A 158 9.46 20.22 10.22
CA SER A 158 10.71 20.93 10.54
C SER A 158 11.88 19.97 10.70
N ASN A 159 13.11 20.46 10.49
CA ASN A 159 14.33 19.65 10.60
C ASN A 159 14.62 19.22 12.04
N SER A 160 14.16 19.99 13.04
CA SER A 160 14.24 19.57 14.44
C SER A 160 13.45 18.30 14.74
N GLY A 161 12.51 17.92 13.88
CA GLY A 161 11.63 16.77 14.07
C GLY A 161 10.48 16.98 15.06
N ASP A 162 10.43 18.13 15.74
CA ASP A 162 9.40 18.44 16.74
C ASP A 162 8.06 18.83 16.12
N ASN A 163 8.09 19.39 14.90
CA ASN A 163 6.91 19.80 14.18
C ASN A 163 6.74 18.89 12.97
N VAL A 164 5.86 17.90 13.08
CA VAL A 164 5.57 16.96 12.00
C VAL A 164 4.07 16.76 11.89
N ARG A 165 3.53 16.94 10.68
CA ARG A 165 2.12 16.69 10.41
C ARG A 165 1.95 15.96 9.10
N LEU A 166 1.26 14.83 9.17
CA LEU A 166 0.77 14.08 8.03
C LEU A 166 -0.70 14.47 7.76
N PHE A 167 -0.97 14.90 6.54
CA PHE A 167 -2.32 15.08 6.01
C PHE A 167 -2.58 13.95 5.02
N SER A 168 -3.75 13.32 5.11
CA SER A 168 -4.12 12.21 4.22
C SER A 168 -5.41 12.55 3.51
N HIS A 169 -5.37 12.53 2.18
CA HIS A 169 -6.50 12.88 1.34
C HIS A 169 -6.94 11.63 0.53
N SER A 170 -8.24 11.46 0.35
CA SER A 170 -8.80 10.46 -0.56
C SER A 170 -8.84 10.99 -1.99
N SER A 171 -9.05 10.11 -2.96
CA SER A 171 -9.24 10.49 -4.37
C SER A 171 -10.42 11.45 -4.59
N SER A 172 -11.43 11.42 -3.71
CA SER A 172 -12.55 12.38 -3.71
C SER A 172 -12.15 13.83 -3.40
N PHE A 173 -10.90 14.07 -2.97
CA PHE A 173 -10.37 15.42 -2.82
C PHE A 173 -10.51 16.26 -4.09
N PHE A 174 -10.39 15.62 -5.26
CA PHE A 174 -10.48 16.27 -6.56
C PHE A 174 -11.93 16.36 -7.10
N ASP A 175 -12.95 16.13 -6.28
CA ASP A 175 -14.35 16.24 -6.72
C ASP A 175 -14.80 17.70 -6.87
N ALA A 176 -14.22 18.60 -6.09
CA ALA A 176 -14.50 20.05 -6.15
C ALA A 176 -13.71 20.78 -7.25
N GLY A 177 -12.80 20.09 -7.95
CA GLY A 177 -11.95 20.66 -8.99
C GLY A 177 -10.55 20.04 -9.01
N PRO A 178 -9.77 20.25 -10.09
CA PRO A 178 -8.46 19.62 -10.27
C PRO A 178 -7.41 20.14 -9.29
N ARG A 179 -7.45 21.43 -8.94
CA ARG A 179 -6.56 22.07 -7.95
C ARG A 179 -7.34 22.47 -6.72
N GLN A 180 -6.87 22.07 -5.53
CA GLN A 180 -7.53 22.32 -4.25
C GLN A 180 -6.50 22.60 -3.15
N VAL A 181 -6.92 23.29 -2.08
CA VAL A 181 -6.08 23.51 -0.89
C VAL A 181 -5.99 22.21 -0.09
N ALA A 182 -4.80 21.63 -0.02
CA ALA A 182 -4.54 20.41 0.75
C ALA A 182 -4.22 20.72 2.21
N ALA A 183 -3.45 21.79 2.46
CA ALA A 183 -3.08 22.20 3.81
C ALA A 183 -2.84 23.70 3.92
N THR A 184 -3.04 24.21 5.13
CA THR A 184 -2.62 25.56 5.54
C THR A 184 -1.96 25.46 6.91
N PHE A 185 -0.80 26.09 7.04
CA PHE A 185 -0.05 26.14 8.30
C PHE A 185 0.67 27.48 8.43
N GLN A 186 1.11 27.80 9.64
CA GLN A 186 1.91 28.99 9.92
C GLN A 186 3.29 28.60 10.41
N VAL A 187 4.30 29.29 9.91
CA VAL A 187 5.65 29.24 10.48
C VAL A 187 5.81 30.44 11.39
N THR A 188 6.33 30.18 12.59
CA THR A 188 6.63 31.18 13.61
C THR A 188 8.04 30.92 14.16
N SER A 189 8.60 31.87 14.89
CA SER A 189 9.86 31.71 15.65
C SER A 189 9.85 30.50 16.59
N SER A 190 8.67 30.04 17.03
CA SER A 190 8.52 28.90 17.95
C SER A 190 8.29 27.56 17.22
N GLY A 191 8.20 27.55 15.89
CA GLY A 191 7.95 26.36 15.10
C GLY A 191 6.72 26.47 14.18
N ILE A 192 6.15 25.32 13.81
CA ILE A 192 5.05 25.23 12.85
C ILE A 192 3.72 25.07 13.59
N VAL A 193 2.80 26.00 13.35
CA VAL A 193 1.44 25.96 13.87
C VAL A 193 0.52 25.43 12.79
N PHE A 194 -0.07 24.25 13.03
CA PHE A 194 -1.06 23.65 12.14
C PHE A 194 -2.47 24.14 12.51
N ASN A 195 -3.19 24.70 11.56
CA ASN A 195 -4.56 25.14 11.80
C ASN A 195 -5.44 23.93 12.18
N PRO A 196 -6.15 23.96 13.33
CA PRO A 196 -6.93 22.82 13.80
C PRO A 196 -8.13 22.48 12.91
N GLY A 197 -8.53 23.39 12.00
CA GLY A 197 -9.56 23.19 10.99
C GLY A 197 -9.04 22.69 9.63
N ALA A 198 -7.73 22.74 9.38
CA ALA A 198 -7.16 22.12 8.19
C ALA A 198 -7.22 20.60 8.37
N CYS A 199 -7.71 19.89 7.35
CA CYS A 199 -8.01 18.46 7.36
C CYS A 199 -6.74 17.58 7.50
N GLY A 200 -6.00 17.71 8.60
CA GLY A 200 -4.96 16.79 9.04
C GLY A 200 -5.54 15.93 10.14
N LEU A 201 -5.57 14.62 9.94
CA LEU A 201 -6.33 13.68 10.75
C LEU A 201 -5.75 13.51 12.16
N PHE A 202 -6.36 14.17 13.15
CA PHE A 202 -6.26 13.80 14.57
C PHE A 202 -7.59 13.30 15.15
N ARG A 203 -8.62 13.07 14.32
CA ARG A 203 -9.90 12.51 14.79
C ARG A 203 -10.15 11.12 14.21
N ARG A 204 -10.60 10.22 15.09
CA ARG A 204 -10.89 8.77 14.92
C ARG A 204 -11.55 8.33 13.61
N ALA A 205 -12.22 9.22 12.87
CA ALA A 205 -12.77 8.91 11.54
C ALA A 205 -11.69 8.49 10.52
N ALA A 206 -10.47 8.99 10.67
CA ALA A 206 -9.29 8.63 9.89
C ALA A 206 -8.94 7.14 9.96
N TYR A 207 -9.04 6.59 11.18
CA TYR A 207 -8.66 5.23 11.50
C TYR A 207 -9.51 4.25 10.71
N VAL A 208 -10.83 4.50 10.64
CA VAL A 208 -11.76 3.65 9.87
C VAL A 208 -11.41 3.68 8.39
N SER A 209 -11.20 4.86 7.79
CA SER A 209 -10.89 4.97 6.36
C SER A 209 -9.51 4.38 6.01
N MET A 210 -8.52 4.53 6.89
CA MET A 210 -7.19 3.93 6.73
C MET A 210 -7.20 2.40 6.88
N LEU A 211 -7.93 1.86 7.86
CA LEU A 211 -8.11 0.42 8.02
C LEU A 211 -8.89 -0.19 6.86
N THR A 212 -9.96 0.44 6.40
CA THR A 212 -10.70 -0.02 5.22
C THR A 212 -9.79 -0.02 3.99
N ARG A 213 -8.89 0.96 3.87
CA ARG A 213 -7.91 1.02 2.77
C ARG A 213 -6.83 -0.07 2.88
N ARG A 214 -6.31 -0.36 4.08
CA ARG A 214 -5.34 -1.46 4.31
C ARG A 214 -5.96 -2.83 4.08
N LEU A 215 -7.18 -3.05 4.59
CA LEU A 215 -7.95 -4.26 4.33
C LEU A 215 -8.25 -4.40 2.83
N ASN A 216 -8.56 -3.32 2.11
CA ASN A 216 -8.79 -3.37 0.67
C ASN A 216 -7.49 -3.52 -0.16
N SER A 217 -6.35 -2.98 0.29
CA SER A 217 -5.06 -3.20 -0.37
C SER A 217 -4.56 -4.63 -0.18
N ASP A 218 -4.76 -5.20 1.01
CA ASP A 218 -4.47 -6.62 1.29
C ASP A 218 -5.39 -7.55 0.50
N VAL A 219 -6.63 -7.15 0.23
CA VAL A 219 -7.55 -7.88 -0.68
C VAL A 219 -7.08 -7.81 -2.14
N LYS A 220 -6.49 -6.69 -2.60
CA LYS A 220 -5.94 -6.58 -3.97
C LYS A 220 -4.64 -7.38 -4.14
N VAL A 221 -3.74 -7.38 -3.15
CA VAL A 221 -2.54 -8.23 -3.15
C VAL A 221 -2.92 -9.72 -2.99
N CYS A 222 -3.97 -10.03 -2.24
CA CYS A 222 -4.50 -11.39 -2.14
C CYS A 222 -5.19 -11.87 -3.42
N ARG A 223 -5.78 -11.02 -4.27
CA ARG A 223 -6.42 -11.49 -5.52
C ARG A 223 -5.42 -12.04 -6.53
N VAL A 224 -4.24 -11.43 -6.65
CA VAL A 224 -3.18 -11.95 -7.53
C VAL A 224 -2.61 -13.25 -6.95
N SER A 225 -2.40 -13.31 -5.63
CA SER A 225 -1.93 -14.53 -4.94
C SER A 225 -2.95 -15.68 -4.99
N TRP A 226 -4.25 -15.41 -4.82
CA TRP A 226 -5.30 -16.41 -4.90
C TRP A 226 -5.47 -16.98 -6.29
N VAL A 227 -5.40 -16.16 -7.35
CA VAL A 227 -5.48 -16.67 -8.72
C VAL A 227 -4.26 -17.56 -9.02
N VAL A 228 -3.06 -17.16 -8.60
CA VAL A 228 -1.84 -17.98 -8.77
C VAL A 228 -1.93 -19.27 -7.94
N ALA A 229 -2.42 -19.21 -6.70
CA ALA A 229 -2.60 -20.38 -5.84
C ALA A 229 -3.68 -21.34 -6.37
N VAL A 230 -4.81 -20.83 -6.86
CA VAL A 230 -5.87 -21.64 -7.48
C VAL A 230 -5.38 -22.26 -8.78
N VAL A 231 -4.65 -21.53 -9.62
CA VAL A 231 -4.03 -22.09 -10.84
C VAL A 231 -3.01 -23.16 -10.49
N ALA A 232 -2.19 -22.96 -9.46
CA ALA A 232 -1.24 -23.96 -8.99
C ALA A 232 -1.93 -25.22 -8.44
N VAL A 233 -3.00 -25.07 -7.65
CA VAL A 233 -3.78 -26.20 -7.13
C VAL A 233 -4.47 -26.96 -8.25
N VAL A 234 -5.07 -26.26 -9.23
CA VAL A 234 -5.69 -26.89 -10.41
C VAL A 234 -4.65 -27.63 -11.24
N ALA A 235 -3.46 -27.07 -11.43
CA ALA A 235 -2.36 -27.74 -12.13
C ALA A 235 -1.89 -29.00 -11.38
N VAL A 236 -1.74 -28.95 -10.05
CA VAL A 236 -1.37 -30.11 -9.24
C VAL A 236 -2.44 -31.19 -9.30
N VAL A 237 -3.72 -30.83 -9.20
CA VAL A 237 -4.84 -31.80 -9.32
C VAL A 237 -4.87 -32.44 -10.70
N ALA A 238 -4.63 -31.67 -11.77
CA ALA A 238 -4.55 -32.20 -13.13
C ALA A 238 -3.38 -33.19 -13.29
N VAL A 239 -2.20 -32.87 -12.75
CA VAL A 239 -1.03 -33.77 -12.78
C VAL A 239 -1.32 -35.06 -12.00
N VAL A 240 -1.92 -34.97 -10.80
CA VAL A 240 -2.28 -36.15 -10.00
C VAL A 240 -3.31 -37.02 -10.75
N ALA A 241 -4.30 -36.42 -11.40
CA ALA A 241 -5.28 -37.15 -12.21
C ALA A 241 -4.61 -37.88 -13.39
N VAL A 242 -3.69 -37.21 -14.10
CA VAL A 242 -2.93 -37.84 -15.20
C VAL A 242 -2.09 -39.00 -14.69
N VAL A 243 -1.37 -38.84 -13.58
CA VAL A 243 -0.58 -39.92 -12.97
C VAL A 243 -1.45 -41.11 -12.56
N ALA A 244 -2.62 -40.86 -11.98
CA ALA A 244 -3.57 -41.91 -11.61
C ALA A 244 -4.08 -42.67 -12.85
N VAL A 245 -4.42 -41.96 -13.94
CA VAL A 245 -4.84 -42.59 -15.20
C VAL A 245 -3.72 -43.44 -15.79
N VAL A 246 -2.49 -42.93 -15.82
CA VAL A 246 -1.32 -43.70 -16.31
C VAL A 246 -1.09 -44.96 -15.47
N ALA A 247 -1.21 -44.88 -14.15
CA ALA A 247 -1.08 -46.03 -13.27
C ALA A 247 -2.17 -47.10 -13.54
N VAL A 248 -3.43 -46.68 -13.73
CA VAL A 248 -4.53 -47.60 -14.08
C VAL A 248 -4.27 -48.28 -15.43
N VAL A 249 -3.85 -47.51 -16.45
CA VAL A 249 -3.52 -48.07 -17.78
C VAL A 249 -2.38 -49.09 -17.68
N ALA A 250 -1.34 -48.81 -16.89
CA ALA A 250 -0.25 -49.74 -16.67
C ALA A 250 -0.71 -51.04 -16.01
N VAL A 251 -1.57 -50.97 -14.98
CA VAL A 251 -2.14 -52.16 -14.33
C VAL A 251 -2.99 -52.97 -15.31
N VAL A 252 -3.84 -52.32 -16.10
CA VAL A 252 -4.66 -52.99 -17.11
C VAL A 252 -3.79 -53.67 -18.16
N ALA A 253 -2.70 -53.04 -18.60
CA ALA A 253 -1.76 -53.64 -19.55
C ALA A 253 -1.08 -54.89 -18.97
N VAL A 254 -0.64 -54.85 -17.71
CA VAL A 254 -0.04 -56.02 -17.03
C VAL A 254 -1.03 -57.17 -16.92
N VAL A 255 -2.28 -56.88 -16.53
CA VAL A 255 -3.35 -57.90 -16.45
C VAL A 255 -3.66 -58.48 -17.82
N ALA A 256 -3.73 -57.66 -18.87
CA ALA A 256 -3.96 -58.13 -20.23
C ALA A 256 -2.85 -59.06 -20.73
N VAL A 257 -1.59 -58.77 -20.41
CA VAL A 257 -0.44 -59.63 -20.73
C VAL A 257 -0.51 -60.96 -19.97
N ASP A 258 -0.86 -60.96 -18.68
CA ASP A 258 -1.01 -62.21 -17.91
C ASP A 258 -2.15 -63.09 -18.47
N ILE A 259 -3.29 -62.49 -18.79
CA ILE A 259 -4.43 -63.21 -19.41
C ILE A 259 -4.02 -63.80 -20.76
N TRP A 260 -3.29 -63.04 -21.57
CA TRP A 260 -2.80 -63.52 -22.86
C TRP A 260 -1.82 -64.70 -22.71
N ASP A 261 -0.87 -64.62 -21.78
CA ASP A 261 0.10 -65.70 -21.54
C ASP A 261 -0.59 -66.98 -21.03
N ARG A 262 -1.56 -66.84 -20.11
CA ARG A 262 -2.37 -67.98 -19.65
C ARG A 262 -3.15 -68.63 -20.77
N LYS A 263 -3.74 -67.84 -21.67
CA LYS A 263 -4.46 -68.37 -22.84
C LYS A 263 -3.51 -69.15 -23.77
N LYS A 264 -2.33 -68.59 -24.07
CA LYS A 264 -1.29 -69.26 -24.87
C LYS A 264 -0.83 -70.58 -24.25
N ARG A 265 -0.64 -70.63 -22.93
CA ARG A 265 -0.27 -71.88 -22.22
C ARG A 265 -1.37 -72.93 -22.31
N LEU A 266 -2.64 -72.54 -22.16
CA LEU A 266 -3.78 -73.46 -22.29
C LEU A 266 -3.90 -74.04 -23.71
N GLU A 267 -3.75 -73.21 -24.74
CA GLU A 267 -3.71 -73.66 -26.14
C GLU A 267 -2.56 -74.64 -26.39
N MET A 268 -1.37 -74.39 -25.83
CA MET A 268 -0.22 -75.28 -25.95
C MET A 268 -0.45 -76.64 -25.24
N ILE A 269 -1.06 -76.63 -24.05
CA ILE A 269 -1.43 -77.87 -23.33
C ILE A 269 -2.44 -78.69 -24.14
N LEU A 270 -3.44 -78.05 -24.75
CA LEU A 270 -4.43 -78.68 -25.62
C LEU A 270 -3.80 -79.31 -26.87
N ILE A 271 -2.84 -78.63 -27.50
CA ILE A 271 -2.11 -79.18 -28.66
C ILE A 271 -1.27 -80.38 -28.22
N THR A 272 -0.55 -80.27 -27.10
CA THR A 272 0.33 -81.34 -26.61
C THR A 272 -0.46 -82.59 -26.23
N SER A 273 -1.64 -82.44 -25.61
CA SER A 273 -2.50 -83.58 -25.26
C SER A 273 -3.05 -84.30 -26.49
N GLN A 274 -3.38 -83.60 -27.58
CA GLN A 274 -3.78 -84.23 -28.84
C GLN A 274 -2.64 -84.99 -29.53
N PHE A 275 -1.40 -84.49 -29.46
CA PHE A 275 -0.24 -85.21 -29.99
C PHE A 275 0.09 -86.48 -29.19
N SER A 276 -0.07 -86.47 -27.86
CA SER A 276 0.12 -87.67 -27.03
C SER A 276 -0.91 -88.77 -27.31
N SER A 277 -2.14 -88.41 -27.69
CA SER A 277 -3.16 -89.40 -28.08
C SER A 277 -2.89 -90.04 -29.45
N ILE A 278 -2.20 -89.34 -30.36
CA ILE A 278 -1.86 -89.87 -31.69
C ILE A 278 -0.68 -90.85 -31.62
N GLN A 279 0.31 -90.64 -30.74
CA GLN A 279 1.45 -91.57 -30.59
C GLN A 279 1.10 -92.90 -29.90
N MET A 280 -0.02 -93.02 -29.20
CA MET A 280 -0.49 -94.32 -28.68
C MET A 280 -1.25 -95.17 -29.70
N LEU A 281 -1.57 -94.61 -30.87
CA LEU A 281 -2.34 -95.28 -31.93
C LEU A 281 -1.47 -95.70 -33.15
N THR A 282 -0.16 -95.46 -33.09
CA THR A 282 0.85 -95.90 -34.06
C THR A 282 1.82 -96.86 -33.42
#